data_AF-A0A6A8Q0M6-F1
#
_entry.id   AF-A0A6A8Q0M6-F1
#
_cell.length_a   1.000
_cell.length_b   1.000
_cell.length_c   1.000
_cell.angle_alpha   90.00
_cell.angle_beta   90.00
_cell.angle_gamma   90.00
#
_symmetry.space_group_name_H-M   'P 1'
#
loop_
_entity.id
_entity.type
_entity.pdbx_description
1 polymer ?
#
loop_
_entity_poly.entity_id
_entity_poly.type
_entity_poly.pdbx_seq_one_letter_code
_entity_poly.pdbx_strand_id
1 'polypeptide(L)'
;MGQQQLLLVILVTIIVGIATVVAINTFGSAADSANLDAVRQDLANIGASAQQYFIKPEMLGGGGNDFEDITFNNITFAADSIYNSGLSAANANGSYVITAPGSGATTLTVTATPTSGALTSIVATITEDDMSLAENQ
;
A
#
# COMPACT_ATOMS: atom_id res chain seq x y z
N MET A 1 45.11 17.12 34.56
CA MET A 1 43.64 17.00 34.74
C MET A 1 42.86 17.37 33.47
N GLY A 2 43.22 18.43 32.74
CA GLY A 2 42.54 18.78 31.47
C GLY A 2 42.65 17.74 30.34
N GLN A 3 43.77 17.01 30.23
CA GLN A 3 43.96 15.99 29.19
C GLN A 3 43.02 14.78 29.33
N GLN A 4 42.78 14.30 30.56
CA GLN A 4 41.86 13.16 30.79
C GLN A 4 40.39 13.56 30.60
N GLN A 5 40.02 14.79 31.00
CA GLN A 5 38.68 15.30 30.74
C GLN A 5 38.42 15.49 29.25
N LEU A 6 39.42 15.94 28.49
CA LEU A 6 39.29 16.10 27.04
C LEU A 6 39.12 14.75 26.32
N LEU A 7 39.80 13.69 26.78
CA LEU A 7 39.62 12.34 26.24
C LEU A 7 38.22 11.77 26.50
N LEU A 8 37.65 12.03 27.69
CA LEU A 8 36.30 11.56 28.02
C LEU A 8 35.22 12.23 27.16
N VAL A 9 35.35 13.53 26.88
CA VAL A 9 34.41 14.25 26.02
C VAL A 9 34.44 13.68 24.60
N ILE A 10 35.64 13.45 24.06
CA ILE A 10 35.79 12.86 22.72
C ILE A 10 35.13 11.49 22.64
N LEU A 11 35.36 10.63 23.63
CA LEU A 11 34.75 9.30 23.68
C LEU A 11 33.21 9.37 23.64
N VAL A 12 32.61 10.26 24.44
CA VAL A 12 31.15 10.45 24.45
C VAL A 12 30.64 10.94 23.09
N THR A 13 31.33 11.91 22.47
CA THR A 13 30.90 12.44 21.16
C THR A 13 30.94 11.41 20.04
N ILE A 14 31.91 10.48 20.05
CA ILE A 14 31.98 9.39 19.06
C ILE A 14 30.77 8.45 19.22
N ILE A 15 30.44 8.08 20.46
CA ILE A 15 29.32 7.19 20.75
C ILE A 15 27.99 7.84 20.30
N VAL A 16 27.78 9.12 20.64
CA VAL A 16 26.59 9.87 20.22
C VAL A 16 26.53 9.97 18.69
N GLY A 17 27.65 10.23 18.02
CA GLY A 17 27.72 10.30 16.56
C GLY A 17 27.23 9.02 15.88
N ILE A 18 27.75 7.85 16.29
CA ILE A 18 27.33 6.56 15.72
C ILE A 18 25.86 6.27 16.05
N ALA A 19 25.44 6.53 17.30
CA ALA A 19 24.06 6.30 17.73
C ALA A 19 23.05 7.13 16.91
N THR A 20 23.36 8.38 16.57
CA THR A 20 22.48 9.22 15.74
C THR A 20 22.31 8.69 14.32
N VAL A 21 23.38 8.21 13.68
CA VAL A 21 23.30 7.63 12.34
C VAL A 21 22.47 6.34 12.35
N VAL A 22 22.69 5.46 13.35
CA VAL A 22 21.90 4.23 13.50
C VAL A 22 20.44 4.53 13.79
N ALA A 23 20.14 5.54 14.61
CA ALA A 23 18.78 5.96 14.92
C ALA A 23 18.05 6.47 13.66
N ILE A 24 18.71 7.32 12.86
CA ILE A 24 18.14 7.84 11.61
C ILE A 24 17.82 6.69 10.64
N ASN A 25 18.76 5.77 10.45
CA ASN A 25 18.54 4.63 9.54
C ASN A 25 17.40 3.74 10.03
N THR A 26 17.35 3.43 11.33
CA THR A 26 16.28 2.62 11.92
C THR A 26 14.92 3.28 11.77
N PHE A 27 14.82 4.60 11.99
CA PHE A 27 13.57 5.33 11.81
C PHE A 27 13.13 5.38 10.35
N GLY A 28 14.07 5.54 9.41
CA GLY A 28 13.77 5.45 7.97
C GLY A 28 13.19 4.08 7.60
N SER A 29 13.88 2.99 7.95
CA SER A 29 13.40 1.64 7.66
C SER A 29 12.07 1.30 8.36
N ALA A 30 11.84 1.80 9.57
CA ALA A 30 10.56 1.63 10.27
C ALA A 30 9.42 2.40 9.57
N ALA A 31 9.68 3.61 9.08
CA ALA A 31 8.71 4.39 8.33
C ALA A 31 8.35 3.72 6.99
N ASP A 32 9.35 3.19 6.26
CA ASP A 32 9.12 2.44 5.03
C ASP A 32 8.29 1.17 5.28
N SER A 33 8.63 0.41 6.33
CA SER A 33 7.88 -0.81 6.70
C SER A 33 6.44 -0.48 7.06
N ALA A 34 6.22 0.59 7.85
CA ALA A 34 4.88 1.03 8.22
C ALA A 34 4.05 1.50 7.01
N ASN A 35 4.68 2.16 6.03
CA ASN A 35 4.01 2.55 4.80
C ASN A 35 3.58 1.32 4.00
N LEU A 36 4.46 0.33 3.90
CA LEU A 36 4.19 -0.91 3.16
C LEU A 36 3.05 -1.71 3.81
N ASP A 37 3.02 -1.82 5.14
CA ASP A 37 1.92 -2.46 5.85
C ASP A 37 0.59 -1.69 5.69
N ALA A 38 0.62 -0.36 5.65
CA ALA A 38 -0.57 0.44 5.35
C ALA A 38 -1.09 0.17 3.93
N VAL A 39 -0.21 0.07 2.93
CA VAL A 39 -0.59 -0.28 1.56
C VAL A 39 -1.20 -1.68 1.48
N ARG A 40 -0.64 -2.66 2.20
CA ARG A 40 -1.22 -4.02 2.27
C ARG A 40 -2.61 -4.01 2.93
N GLN A 41 -2.80 -3.21 3.97
CA GLN A 41 -4.10 -3.05 4.61
C GLN A 41 -5.13 -2.41 3.67
N ASP A 42 -4.72 -1.42 2.87
CA ASP A 42 -5.55 -0.80 1.85
C ASP A 42 -5.94 -1.81 0.76
N LEU A 43 -5.00 -2.62 0.26
CA LEU A 43 -5.28 -3.71 -0.68
C LEU A 43 -6.29 -4.71 -0.11
N ALA A 44 -6.18 -5.08 1.17
CA ALA A 44 -7.14 -5.96 1.82
C ALA A 44 -8.55 -5.35 1.92
N ASN A 45 -8.65 -4.05 2.22
CA ASN A 45 -9.92 -3.33 2.24
C ASN A 45 -10.55 -3.22 0.83
N ILE A 46 -9.72 -2.97 -0.18
CA ILE A 46 -10.13 -2.96 -1.60
C ILE A 46 -10.63 -4.35 -2.00
N GLY A 47 -9.89 -5.41 -1.64
CA GLY A 47 -10.28 -6.80 -1.92
C GLY A 47 -11.63 -7.18 -1.32
N ALA A 48 -11.84 -6.89 -0.04
CA ALA A 48 -13.12 -7.14 0.63
C ALA A 48 -14.28 -6.36 -0.03
N SER A 49 -14.04 -5.09 -0.37
CA SER A 49 -15.06 -4.25 -1.03
C SER A 49 -15.34 -4.71 -2.47
N ALA A 50 -14.33 -5.20 -3.17
CA ALA A 50 -14.46 -5.76 -4.51
C ALA A 50 -15.27 -7.06 -4.48
N GLN A 51 -14.99 -7.98 -3.55
CA GLN A 51 -15.80 -9.19 -3.35
C GLN A 51 -17.26 -8.84 -3.01
N GLN A 52 -17.47 -7.83 -2.16
CA GLN A 52 -18.82 -7.34 -1.88
C GLN A 52 -19.51 -6.77 -3.13
N TYR A 53 -18.78 -6.08 -4.00
CA TYR A 53 -19.28 -5.59 -5.29
C TYR A 53 -19.72 -6.77 -6.19
N PHE A 54 -18.89 -7.81 -6.29
CA PHE A 54 -19.16 -9.01 -7.09
C PHE A 54 -20.46 -9.72 -6.70
N ILE A 55 -20.73 -9.86 -5.39
CA ILE A 55 -21.93 -10.55 -4.87
C ILE A 55 -23.18 -9.66 -4.99
N LYS A 56 -23.00 -8.33 -4.98
CA LYS A 56 -24.13 -7.39 -5.03
C LYS A 56 -24.79 -7.41 -6.41
N PRO A 57 -26.14 -7.49 -6.50
CA PRO A 57 -26.85 -7.43 -7.77
C PRO A 57 -26.64 -6.10 -8.50
N GLU A 58 -26.62 -6.13 -9.84
CA GLU A 58 -26.50 -4.93 -10.69
C GLU A 58 -27.55 -3.86 -10.38
N MET A 59 -28.78 -4.27 -10.05
CA MET A 59 -29.88 -3.35 -9.70
C MET A 59 -29.58 -2.46 -8.46
N LEU A 60 -28.60 -2.85 -7.64
CA LEU A 60 -28.17 -2.11 -6.46
C LEU A 60 -26.78 -1.44 -6.65
N GLY A 61 -26.29 -1.37 -7.90
CA GLY A 61 -24.96 -0.84 -8.23
C GLY A 61 -23.83 -1.80 -7.87
N GLY A 62 -24.09 -3.11 -7.95
CA GLY A 62 -23.07 -4.16 -7.83
C GLY A 62 -22.67 -4.75 -9.17
N GLY A 63 -21.80 -5.77 -9.14
CA GLY A 63 -21.25 -6.42 -10.32
C GLY A 63 -22.04 -7.61 -10.84
N GLY A 64 -23.05 -8.11 -10.11
CA GLY A 64 -23.92 -9.19 -10.61
C GLY A 64 -23.17 -10.49 -10.95
N ASN A 65 -22.15 -10.84 -10.17
CA ASN A 65 -21.19 -11.92 -10.44
C ASN A 65 -20.18 -11.61 -11.56
N ASP A 66 -19.88 -10.33 -11.78
CA ASP A 66 -18.83 -9.85 -12.67
C ASP A 66 -18.04 -8.70 -12.02
N PHE A 67 -16.80 -8.52 -12.46
CA PHE A 67 -15.95 -7.38 -12.13
C PHE A 67 -15.88 -6.33 -13.26
N GLU A 68 -16.54 -6.52 -14.41
CA GLU A 68 -16.45 -5.67 -15.62
C GLU A 68 -16.46 -4.15 -15.33
N ASP A 69 -17.43 -3.65 -14.55
CA ASP A 69 -17.61 -2.21 -14.26
C ASP A 69 -17.05 -1.76 -12.89
N ILE A 70 -16.15 -2.55 -12.29
CA ILE A 70 -15.61 -2.19 -10.98
C ILE A 70 -14.67 -0.97 -11.09
N THR A 71 -14.95 0.02 -10.25
CA THR A 71 -14.14 1.24 -10.13
C THR A 71 -14.02 1.63 -8.67
N PHE A 72 -13.00 2.42 -8.32
CA PHE A 72 -12.82 3.02 -6.99
C PHE A 72 -14.00 3.90 -6.54
N ASN A 73 -14.90 4.31 -7.46
CA ASN A 73 -16.13 5.02 -7.10
C ASN A 73 -17.24 4.09 -6.58
N ASN A 74 -17.21 2.81 -7.00
CA ASN A 74 -18.25 1.83 -6.69
C ASN A 74 -17.85 0.92 -5.51
N ILE A 75 -16.59 0.97 -5.08
CA ILE A 75 -16.07 0.26 -3.92
C ILE A 75 -15.68 1.23 -2.81
N THR A 76 -15.70 0.76 -1.57
CA THR A 76 -15.30 1.58 -0.43
C THR A 76 -13.78 1.58 -0.32
N PHE A 77 -13.15 2.71 -0.66
CA PHE A 77 -11.72 2.90 -0.51
C PHE A 77 -11.42 4.33 -0.03
N ALA A 78 -10.51 4.47 0.93
CA ALA A 78 -10.09 5.76 1.48
C ALA A 78 -9.08 6.48 0.55
N ALA A 79 -9.54 6.78 -0.67
CA ALA A 79 -8.77 7.54 -1.65
C ALA A 79 -8.75 9.03 -1.30
N ASP A 80 -7.59 9.67 -1.42
CA ASP A 80 -7.47 11.13 -1.40
C ASP A 80 -7.81 11.72 -2.79
N SER A 81 -7.44 10.99 -3.84
CA SER A 81 -7.79 11.33 -5.22
C SER A 81 -8.13 10.10 -6.05
N ILE A 82 -9.10 10.24 -6.94
CA ILE A 82 -9.52 9.23 -7.90
C ILE A 82 -9.40 9.84 -9.30
N TYR A 83 -8.78 9.12 -10.23
CA TYR A 83 -8.51 9.57 -11.58
C TYR A 83 -8.67 8.42 -12.59
N ASN A 84 -8.45 8.72 -13.87
CA ASN A 84 -8.61 7.76 -14.97
C ASN A 84 -9.99 7.06 -14.96
N SER A 85 -11.05 7.86 -14.88
CA SER A 85 -12.44 7.39 -14.84
C SER A 85 -12.77 6.44 -13.67
N GLY A 86 -12.00 6.47 -12.59
CA GLY A 86 -12.23 5.60 -11.42
C GLY A 86 -11.39 4.34 -11.37
N LEU A 87 -10.52 4.10 -12.35
CA LEU A 87 -9.63 2.94 -12.37
C LEU A 87 -8.32 3.16 -11.63
N SER A 88 -8.05 4.38 -11.17
CA SER A 88 -6.86 4.69 -10.41
C SER A 88 -7.19 5.60 -9.24
N ALA A 89 -6.59 5.31 -8.10
CA ALA A 89 -6.77 6.08 -6.88
C ALA A 89 -5.43 6.24 -6.17
N ALA A 90 -5.22 7.37 -5.49
CA ALA A 90 -4.04 7.60 -4.68
C ALA A 90 -4.43 8.07 -3.28
N ASN A 91 -3.64 7.68 -2.30
CA ASN A 91 -3.69 8.19 -0.94
C ASN A 91 -2.27 8.55 -0.44
N ALA A 92 -2.16 8.91 0.83
CA ALA A 92 -0.86 9.23 1.45
C ALA A 92 0.13 8.05 1.46
N ASN A 93 -0.38 6.81 1.39
CA ASN A 93 0.40 5.57 1.49
C ASN A 93 0.92 5.09 0.13
N GLY A 94 0.14 5.28 -0.94
CA GLY A 94 0.48 4.80 -2.28
C GLY A 94 -0.53 5.15 -3.37
N SER A 95 -0.20 4.72 -4.58
CA SER A 95 -1.07 4.76 -5.76
C SER A 95 -1.59 3.35 -6.05
N TYR A 96 -2.87 3.24 -6.36
CA TYR A 96 -3.59 1.99 -6.63
C TYR A 96 -4.21 2.06 -8.02
N VAL A 97 -4.00 1.01 -8.82
CA VAL A 97 -4.52 0.93 -10.19
C VAL A 97 -5.27 -0.37 -10.35
N ILE A 98 -6.56 -0.28 -10.67
CA ILE A 98 -7.37 -1.41 -11.09
C ILE A 98 -7.09 -1.65 -12.58
N THR A 99 -6.71 -2.87 -12.93
CA THR A 99 -6.70 -3.30 -14.33
C THR A 99 -8.13 -3.64 -14.70
N ALA A 100 -8.73 -2.86 -15.60
CA ALA A 100 -10.09 -3.06 -16.06
C ALA A 100 -10.25 -4.51 -16.55
N PRO A 101 -11.05 -5.33 -15.86
CA PRO A 101 -11.21 -6.72 -16.24
C PRO A 101 -12.14 -6.79 -17.47
N GLY A 102 -11.96 -7.81 -18.32
CA GLY A 102 -12.81 -8.00 -19.49
C GLY A 102 -14.24 -8.38 -19.08
N SER A 103 -15.18 -8.32 -20.03
CA SER A 103 -16.56 -8.75 -19.79
C SER A 103 -16.65 -10.21 -19.33
N GLY A 104 -17.40 -10.48 -18.27
CA GLY A 104 -17.55 -11.80 -17.65
C GLY A 104 -16.36 -12.22 -16.78
N ALA A 105 -15.56 -11.29 -16.28
CA ALA A 105 -14.37 -11.60 -15.51
C ALA A 105 -14.69 -11.89 -14.04
N THR A 106 -14.25 -13.05 -13.57
CA THR A 106 -14.31 -13.46 -12.17
C THR A 106 -13.02 -13.15 -11.41
N THR A 107 -12.07 -12.49 -12.06
CA THR A 107 -10.79 -12.08 -11.48
C THR A 107 -10.54 -10.60 -11.70
N LEU A 108 -10.05 -9.95 -10.64
CA LEU A 108 -9.70 -8.54 -10.62
C LEU A 108 -8.23 -8.40 -10.24
N THR A 109 -7.48 -7.58 -10.97
CA THR A 109 -6.08 -7.29 -10.64
C THR A 109 -5.94 -5.84 -10.21
N VAL A 110 -5.43 -5.61 -9.00
CA VAL A 110 -5.14 -4.30 -8.43
C VAL A 110 -3.66 -4.18 -8.18
N THR A 111 -3.01 -3.21 -8.80
CA THR A 111 -1.59 -2.93 -8.61
C THR A 111 -1.43 -1.72 -7.70
N ALA A 112 -0.84 -1.92 -6.52
CA ALA A 112 -0.45 -0.86 -5.62
C ALA A 112 1.03 -0.52 -5.77
N THR A 113 1.35 0.77 -5.74
CA THR A 113 2.71 1.30 -5.75
C THR A 113 2.87 2.15 -4.49
N PRO A 114 3.68 1.70 -3.50
CA PRO A 114 3.90 2.45 -2.27
C PRO A 114 4.65 3.77 -2.54
N THR A 115 4.30 4.84 -1.81
CA THR A 115 4.96 6.16 -1.92
C THR A 115 6.34 6.18 -1.28
N SER A 116 6.56 5.37 -0.24
CA SER A 116 7.83 5.22 0.47
C SER A 116 8.21 3.75 0.56
N GLY A 117 9.50 3.45 0.39
CA GLY A 117 10.07 2.10 0.35
C GLY A 117 10.66 1.73 -1.01
N ALA A 118 11.08 0.47 -1.16
CA ALA A 118 11.43 -0.06 -2.48
C ALA A 118 10.20 0.07 -3.40
N LEU A 119 10.40 0.55 -4.63
CA LEU A 119 9.35 0.74 -5.65
C LEU A 119 8.79 -0.60 -6.18
N THR A 120 8.69 -1.60 -5.31
CA THR A 120 8.12 -2.90 -5.60
C THR A 120 6.62 -2.74 -5.63
N SER A 121 6.03 -2.85 -6.82
CA SER A 121 4.59 -2.84 -6.98
C SER A 121 4.01 -4.12 -6.37
N ILE A 122 3.03 -3.98 -5.49
CA ILE A 122 2.27 -5.10 -4.91
C ILE A 122 1.04 -5.31 -5.78
N VAL A 123 0.91 -6.49 -6.36
CA VAL A 123 -0.21 -6.87 -7.21
C VAL A 123 -1.15 -7.76 -6.40
N ALA A 124 -2.34 -7.26 -6.08
CA ALA A 124 -3.43 -8.08 -5.58
C ALA A 124 -4.22 -8.68 -6.75
N THR A 125 -4.37 -10.00 -6.74
CA THR A 125 -5.33 -10.71 -7.58
C THR A 125 -6.50 -11.13 -6.69
N ILE A 126 -7.66 -10.53 -6.91
CA ILE A 126 -8.89 -10.79 -6.17
C ILE A 126 -9.78 -11.68 -7.04
N THR A 127 -10.29 -12.75 -6.44
CA THR A 127 -11.31 -13.63 -7.01
C THR A 127 -12.57 -13.55 -6.14
N GLU A 128 -13.64 -14.25 -6.54
CA GLU A 128 -14.91 -14.28 -5.81
C GLU A 128 -14.80 -14.69 -4.33
N ASP A 129 -13.84 -15.56 -3.99
CA ASP A 129 -13.70 -16.17 -2.65
C ASP A 129 -12.28 -16.04 -2.07
N ASP A 130 -11.32 -15.53 -2.85
CA ASP A 130 -9.94 -15.43 -2.41
C ASP A 130 -9.27 -14.13 -2.86
N MET A 131 -8.19 -13.75 -2.16
CA MET A 131 -7.32 -12.67 -2.57
C MET A 131 -5.87 -13.09 -2.36
N SER A 132 -5.12 -13.10 -3.46
CA SER A 132 -3.69 -13.37 -3.45
C SER A 132 -2.91 -12.08 -3.66
N LEU A 133 -1.86 -11.88 -2.85
CA LEU A 133 -0.92 -10.76 -2.99
C LEU A 133 0.39 -11.30 -3.57
N ALA A 134 0.82 -10.74 -4.70
CA ALA A 134 2.11 -11.00 -5.30
C ALA A 134 2.96 -9.71 -5.26
N GLU A 135 4.15 -9.78 -4.67
CA GLU A 135 5.11 -8.68 -4.71
C GLU A 135 5.99 -8.86 -5.94
N ASN A 136 5.90 -7.94 -6.91
CA ASN A 136 6.88 -7.88 -7.99
C ASN A 136 8.16 -7.26 -7.40
N GLN A 137 9.14 -8.14 -7.11
CA GLN A 137 10.49 -7.76 -6.70
C GLN A 137 11.34 -7.31 -7.89
#